data_AF-A0A913XC72-F1
#
_entry.id   AF-A0A913XC72-F1
#
_cell.length_a   1.000
_cell.length_b   1.000
_cell.length_c   1.000
_cell.angle_alpha   90.00
_cell.angle_beta   90.00
_cell.angle_gamma   90.00
#
_symmetry.space_group_name_H-M   'P 1'
#
loop_
_entity.id
_entity.type
_entity.pdbx_description
1 polymer ?
#
loop_
_entity_poly.entity_id
_entity_poly.type
_entity_poly.pdbx_seq_one_letter_code
_entity_poly.pdbx_strand_id
1 'polypeptide(L)'
;RAVEVADNASKLYEDNDGLRKEEVHALSGPNEFAEFYSRLRSLKEYHRKYPNEIAEPMQMEFLKLKDSDHGDENTGLVEFTDEEGYGKYLDLHEVYDMYLNLKGIERIDYLTYLDTFDRLFDIPKEKKTTDYKRYLQSLLDYLYGFFQRIEPLHDIDKELSSLSQEFEVQWSQGKFLGWQ
;
A
#
# COMPACT_ATOMS: atom_id res chain seq x y z
N ARG A 1 10.37 -1.35 0.65
CA ARG A 1 11.69 -2.04 0.76
C ARG A 1 11.59 -3.55 0.95
N ALA A 2 10.93 -4.08 2.00
CA ALA A 2 10.89 -5.55 2.22
C ALA A 2 10.21 -6.34 1.09
N VAL A 3 9.06 -5.87 0.59
CA VAL A 3 8.33 -6.49 -0.53
C VAL A 3 9.17 -6.52 -1.81
N GLU A 4 9.87 -5.43 -2.11
CA GLU A 4 10.75 -5.32 -3.28
C GLU A 4 11.94 -6.28 -3.22
N VAL A 5 12.54 -6.46 -2.05
CA VAL A 5 13.62 -7.45 -1.86
C VAL A 5 13.08 -8.87 -2.03
N ALA A 6 11.90 -9.17 -1.51
CA ALA A 6 11.26 -10.48 -1.68
C ALA A 6 10.90 -10.76 -3.15
N ASP A 7 10.38 -9.77 -3.87
CA ASP A 7 10.07 -9.86 -5.31
C ASP A 7 11.34 -10.10 -6.14
N ASN A 8 12.41 -9.35 -5.86
CA ASN A 8 13.70 -9.54 -6.51
C ASN A 8 14.30 -10.93 -6.23
N ALA A 9 14.21 -11.40 -4.98
CA ALA A 9 14.63 -12.75 -4.63
C ALA A 9 13.81 -13.80 -5.40
N SER A 10 12.49 -13.66 -5.48
CA SER A 10 11.63 -14.57 -6.27
C SER A 10 12.08 -14.64 -7.73
N LYS A 11 12.29 -13.50 -8.38
CA LYS A 11 12.75 -13.42 -9.78
C LYS A 11 14.12 -14.07 -10.00
N LEU A 12 15.04 -13.94 -9.04
CA LEU A 12 16.33 -14.63 -9.09
C LEU A 12 16.19 -16.16 -9.00
N TYR A 13 15.21 -16.65 -8.24
CA TYR A 13 14.95 -18.08 -8.12
C TYR A 13 14.24 -18.67 -9.35
N GLU A 14 13.43 -17.88 -10.05
CA GLU A 14 12.75 -18.27 -11.29
C GLU A 14 13.72 -18.56 -12.44
N ASP A 15 14.96 -18.03 -12.40
CA ASP A 15 16.03 -18.32 -13.36
C ASP A 15 15.60 -18.02 -14.81
N ASN A 16 14.95 -16.86 -15.02
CA ASN A 16 14.44 -16.45 -16.33
C ASN A 16 15.53 -16.29 -17.39
N ASP A 17 16.77 -16.02 -16.98
CA ASP A 17 17.95 -15.92 -17.85
C ASP A 17 18.73 -17.24 -17.99
N GLY A 18 18.37 -18.29 -17.23
CA GLY A 18 19.01 -19.60 -17.26
C GLY A 18 20.41 -19.66 -16.65
N LEU A 19 20.93 -18.55 -16.12
CA LEU A 19 22.30 -18.44 -15.62
C LEU A 19 22.54 -19.37 -14.43
N ARG A 20 21.52 -19.60 -13.60
CA ARG A 20 21.64 -20.50 -12.45
C ARG A 20 21.79 -21.95 -12.90
N LYS A 21 21.07 -22.37 -13.94
CA LYS A 21 21.22 -23.72 -14.52
C LYS A 21 22.60 -23.91 -15.12
N GLU A 22 23.10 -22.92 -15.86
CA GLU A 22 24.45 -22.95 -16.43
C GLU A 22 25.51 -23.03 -15.33
N GLU A 23 25.36 -22.25 -14.27
CA GLU A 23 26.27 -22.25 -13.12
C GLU A 23 26.29 -23.61 -12.41
N VAL A 24 25.11 -24.17 -12.12
CA VAL A 24 24.99 -25.50 -11.50
C VAL A 24 25.62 -26.59 -12.37
N HIS A 25 25.45 -26.49 -13.69
CA HIS A 25 26.06 -27.44 -14.63
C HIS A 25 27.59 -27.32 -14.68
N ALA A 26 28.13 -26.11 -14.66
CA ALA A 26 29.58 -25.87 -14.59
C ALA A 26 30.19 -26.39 -13.27
N LEU A 27 29.43 -26.30 -12.18
CA LEU A 27 29.82 -26.78 -10.84
C LEU A 27 29.61 -28.28 -10.62
N SER A 28 28.89 -28.98 -11.49
CA SER A 28 28.59 -30.43 -11.36
C SER A 28 29.07 -31.24 -12.56
N GLY A 29 30.02 -30.69 -13.33
CA GLY A 29 30.54 -31.26 -14.57
C GLY A 29 31.91 -31.91 -14.42
N PRO A 30 32.46 -32.53 -15.50
CA PRO A 30 33.73 -33.26 -15.45
C PRO A 30 34.96 -32.45 -15.01
N ASN A 31 34.87 -31.11 -15.05
CA ASN A 31 35.94 -30.16 -14.74
C ASN A 31 35.68 -29.37 -13.43
N GLU A 32 34.86 -29.88 -12.53
CA GLU A 32 34.52 -29.34 -11.20
C GLU A 32 35.71 -28.68 -10.47
N PHE A 33 36.83 -29.41 -10.36
CA PHE A 33 38.00 -28.91 -9.63
C PHE A 33 38.66 -27.72 -10.32
N ALA A 34 38.75 -27.72 -11.66
CA ALA A 34 39.36 -26.62 -12.40
C ALA A 34 38.54 -25.33 -12.26
N GLU A 35 37.22 -25.44 -12.34
CA GLU A 35 36.28 -24.34 -12.13
C GLU A 35 36.37 -23.80 -10.69
N PHE A 36 36.39 -24.68 -9.69
CA PHE A 36 36.58 -24.31 -8.29
C PHE A 36 37.87 -23.51 -8.06
N TYR A 37 39.00 -23.98 -8.60
CA TYR A 37 40.28 -23.28 -8.44
C TYR A 37 40.35 -21.96 -9.19
N SER A 38 39.67 -21.84 -10.35
CA SER A 38 39.52 -20.59 -11.08
C SER A 38 38.77 -19.54 -10.24
N ARG A 39 37.60 -19.90 -9.69
CA ARG A 39 36.81 -19.01 -8.82
C ARG A 39 37.54 -18.65 -7.54
N LEU A 40 38.23 -19.61 -6.91
CA LEU A 40 39.04 -19.35 -5.71
C LEU A 40 40.19 -18.38 -5.99
N ARG A 41 40.82 -18.46 -7.18
CA ARG A 41 41.85 -17.51 -7.59
C ARG A 41 41.27 -16.10 -7.73
N SER A 42 40.14 -15.96 -8.43
CA SER A 42 39.45 -14.68 -8.58
C SER A 42 39.06 -14.07 -7.22
N LEU A 43 38.55 -14.89 -6.30
CA LEU A 43 38.19 -14.45 -4.94
C LEU A 43 39.43 -13.98 -4.14
N LYS A 44 40.55 -14.71 -4.23
CA LYS A 44 41.81 -14.31 -3.59
C LYS A 44 42.37 -13.03 -4.19
N GLU A 45 42.29 -12.85 -5.50
CA GLU A 45 42.71 -11.62 -6.18
C GLU A 45 41.85 -10.42 -5.77
N TYR A 46 40.53 -10.61 -5.64
CA TYR A 46 39.61 -9.59 -5.13
C TYR A 46 39.99 -9.15 -3.72
N HIS A 47 40.13 -10.08 -2.77
CA HIS A 47 40.55 -9.77 -1.40
C HIS A 47 41.96 -9.14 -1.33
N ARG A 48 42.87 -9.53 -2.23
CA ARG A 48 44.20 -8.89 -2.32
C ARG A 48 44.11 -7.46 -2.83
N LYS A 49 43.18 -7.16 -3.74
CA LYS A 49 42.97 -5.83 -4.32
C LYS A 49 42.21 -4.90 -3.37
N TYR A 50 41.31 -5.44 -2.54
CA TYR A 50 40.50 -4.70 -1.58
C TYR A 50 40.72 -5.21 -0.14
N PRO A 51 41.94 -5.08 0.41
CA PRO A 51 42.29 -5.65 1.73
C PRO A 51 41.59 -4.95 2.91
N ASN A 52 41.05 -3.75 2.70
CA ASN A 52 40.37 -2.94 3.72
C ASN A 52 38.84 -2.94 3.55
N GLU A 53 38.31 -3.71 2.61
CA GLU A 53 36.86 -3.87 2.46
C GLU A 53 36.38 -4.78 3.59
N ILE A 54 35.88 -4.15 4.65
CA ILE A 54 35.24 -4.86 5.76
C ILE A 54 33.88 -5.30 5.23
N ALA A 55 33.64 -6.62 5.17
CA ALA A 55 32.31 -7.14 4.90
C ALA A 55 31.37 -6.55 5.95
N GLU A 56 30.45 -5.69 5.52
CA GLU A 56 29.49 -5.09 6.43
C GLU A 56 28.65 -6.22 7.05
N PRO A 57 28.72 -6.44 8.36
CA PRO A 57 27.86 -7.43 9.00
C PRO A 57 26.41 -7.04 8.75
N MET A 58 25.53 -8.03 8.57
CA MET A 58 24.09 -7.78 8.38
C MET A 58 23.50 -6.87 9.48
N GLN A 59 24.08 -6.89 10.68
CA GLN A 59 23.78 -6.02 11.81
C GLN A 59 23.93 -4.52 11.50
N MET A 60 24.83 -4.14 10.58
CA MET A 60 25.01 -2.76 10.13
C MET A 60 23.79 -2.24 9.35
N GLU A 61 23.04 -3.09 8.66
CA GLU A 61 21.78 -2.67 8.03
C GLU A 61 20.72 -2.29 9.08
N PHE A 62 20.66 -3.01 10.21
CA PHE A 62 19.76 -2.66 11.31
C PHE A 62 20.15 -1.34 11.99
N LEU A 63 21.45 -1.08 12.14
CA LEU A 63 21.96 0.20 12.64
C LEU A 63 21.66 1.35 11.67
N LYS A 64 21.88 1.15 10.36
CA LYS A 64 21.51 2.12 9.32
C LYS A 64 20.01 2.41 9.30
N LEU A 65 19.15 1.41 9.48
CA LEU A 65 17.70 1.58 9.59
C LEU A 65 17.31 2.40 10.83
N LYS A 66 18.00 2.17 11.96
CA LYS A 66 17.78 2.92 13.19
C LYS A 66 18.26 4.37 13.08
N ASP A 67 19.40 4.60 12.42
CA ASP A 67 19.94 5.95 12.23
C ASP A 67 19.13 6.75 11.19
N SER A 68 18.50 6.08 10.20
CA SER A 68 17.57 6.73 9.28
C SER A 68 16.26 7.20 9.94
N ASP A 69 15.90 6.64 11.10
CA ASP A 69 14.73 7.06 11.90
C ASP A 69 14.96 8.43 12.59
N HIS A 70 16.22 8.88 12.68
CA HIS A 70 16.61 10.16 13.25
C HIS A 70 16.88 11.25 12.18
N GLY A 71 16.74 10.92 10.89
CA GLY A 71 17.25 11.75 9.79
C GLY A 71 16.28 12.80 9.24
N ASP A 72 14.99 12.70 9.49
CA ASP A 72 14.01 13.65 8.99
C ASP A 72 12.72 13.48 9.81
N GLU A 73 12.60 14.25 10.89
CA GLU A 73 11.45 14.26 11.83
C GLU A 73 10.09 14.45 11.12
N ASN A 74 10.11 14.78 9.82
CA ASN A 74 8.94 15.06 8.99
C ASN A 74 8.59 13.98 7.95
N THR A 75 9.45 12.98 7.67
CA THR A 75 9.17 11.99 6.59
C THR A 75 8.29 10.82 6.99
N GLY A 76 8.04 10.61 8.28
CA GLY A 76 7.23 9.50 8.79
C GLY A 76 5.92 9.90 9.46
N LEU A 77 5.70 11.20 9.69
CA LEU A 77 4.45 11.68 10.24
C LEU A 77 3.44 11.73 9.12
N VAL A 78 2.55 10.76 9.12
CA VAL A 78 1.31 10.79 8.36
C VAL A 78 0.68 12.18 8.50
N GLU A 79 0.51 12.90 7.39
CA GLU A 79 -0.03 14.26 7.40
C GLU A 79 -1.51 14.22 7.78
N PHE A 80 -1.82 14.77 8.95
CA PHE A 80 -3.18 15.06 9.38
C PHE A 80 -3.37 16.56 9.43
N THR A 81 -4.58 17.02 9.15
CA THR A 81 -4.94 18.41 9.41
C THR A 81 -5.06 18.66 10.92
N ASP A 82 -5.03 19.92 11.34
CA ASP A 82 -5.21 20.29 12.75
C ASP A 82 -6.60 19.85 13.25
N GLU A 83 -7.60 19.90 12.37
CA GLU A 83 -8.98 19.47 12.60
C GLU A 83 -9.10 17.95 12.80
N GLU A 84 -8.26 17.16 12.11
CA GLU A 84 -8.21 15.70 12.24
C GLU A 84 -7.54 15.24 13.55
N GLY A 85 -6.73 16.10 14.17
CA GLY A 85 -6.13 15.86 15.47
C GLY A 85 -5.31 14.57 15.54
N TYR A 86 -4.42 14.36 14.56
CA TYR A 86 -3.58 13.15 14.42
C TYR A 86 -4.39 11.83 14.36
N GLY A 87 -5.47 11.83 13.58
CA GLY A 87 -6.32 10.65 13.39
C GLY A 87 -7.40 10.46 14.44
N LYS A 88 -7.58 11.43 15.34
CA LYS A 88 -8.61 11.38 16.39
C LYS A 88 -10.00 11.73 15.87
N TYR A 89 -10.08 12.59 14.87
CA TYR A 89 -11.32 13.13 14.32
C TYR A 89 -11.32 13.05 12.80
N LEU A 90 -12.51 12.97 12.21
CA LEU A 90 -12.74 13.11 10.77
C LEU A 90 -13.19 14.55 10.51
N ASP A 91 -12.50 15.25 9.60
CA ASP A 91 -12.97 16.52 9.07
C ASP A 91 -13.88 16.27 7.86
N LEU A 92 -15.18 16.26 8.11
CA LEU A 92 -16.20 16.11 7.08
C LEU A 92 -16.77 17.45 6.60
N HIS A 93 -16.15 18.59 6.93
CA HIS A 93 -16.71 19.90 6.60
C HIS A 93 -16.70 20.16 5.08
N GLU A 94 -15.62 19.82 4.39
CA GLU A 94 -15.53 20.01 2.93
C GLU A 94 -16.59 19.19 2.17
N VAL A 95 -16.76 17.93 2.55
CA VAL A 95 -17.76 17.04 1.93
C VAL A 95 -19.19 17.45 2.30
N TYR A 96 -19.41 18.03 3.49
CA TYR A 96 -20.68 18.63 3.87
C TYR A 96 -21.03 19.84 2.99
N ASP A 97 -20.07 20.72 2.69
CA ASP A 97 -20.29 21.84 1.77
C ASP A 97 -20.63 21.34 0.36
N MET A 98 -19.98 20.27 -0.10
CA MET A 98 -20.36 19.61 -1.35
C MET A 98 -21.79 19.08 -1.29
N TYR A 99 -22.21 18.47 -0.17
CA TYR A 99 -23.57 17.97 0.03
C TYR A 99 -24.62 19.08 -0.04
N LEU A 100 -24.39 20.22 0.62
CA LEU A 100 -25.30 21.36 0.60
C LEU A 100 -25.51 21.98 -0.79
N ASN A 101 -24.54 21.79 -1.70
CA ASN A 101 -24.59 22.26 -3.07
C ASN A 101 -25.34 21.30 -4.02
N LEU A 102 -25.77 20.13 -3.55
CA LEU A 102 -26.51 19.17 -4.36
C LEU A 102 -27.92 19.65 -4.67
N LYS A 103 -28.27 19.60 -5.96
CA LYS A 103 -29.60 20.04 -6.43
C LYS A 103 -30.68 19.04 -6.04
N GLY A 104 -31.75 19.55 -5.42
CA GLY A 104 -32.93 18.77 -5.06
C GLY A 104 -32.80 18.00 -3.75
N ILE A 105 -31.67 18.09 -3.06
CA ILE A 105 -31.49 17.56 -1.70
C ILE A 105 -31.87 18.64 -0.69
N GLU A 106 -32.48 18.22 0.41
CA GLU A 106 -32.87 19.14 1.49
C GLU A 106 -31.62 19.62 2.21
N ARG A 107 -31.59 20.92 2.54
CA ARG A 107 -30.49 21.48 3.33
C ARG A 107 -30.69 21.08 4.78
N ILE A 108 -29.76 20.28 5.28
CA ILE A 108 -29.71 19.84 6.67
C ILE A 108 -28.52 20.50 7.37
N ASP A 109 -28.59 20.64 8.70
CA ASP A 109 -27.47 21.10 9.50
C ASP A 109 -26.38 20.03 9.62
N TYR A 110 -25.20 20.44 10.07
CA TYR A 110 -24.03 19.56 10.10
C TYR A 110 -24.22 18.32 10.99
N LEU A 111 -24.91 18.45 12.14
CA LEU A 111 -25.15 17.31 13.02
C LEU A 111 -26.06 16.27 12.36
N THR A 112 -27.14 16.71 11.70
CA THR A 112 -28.02 15.81 10.95
C THR A 112 -27.28 15.15 9.78
N TYR A 113 -26.34 15.85 9.14
CA TYR A 113 -25.49 15.25 8.12
C TYR A 113 -24.61 14.12 8.70
N LEU A 114 -23.95 14.35 9.84
CA LEU A 114 -23.13 13.33 10.49
C LEU A 114 -23.93 12.08 10.92
N ASP A 115 -25.20 12.23 11.25
CA ASP A 115 -26.08 11.10 11.59
C ASP A 115 -26.55 10.29 10.38
N THR A 116 -26.40 10.83 9.15
CA THR A 116 -27.06 10.30 7.94
C THR A 116 -26.16 10.16 6.71
N PHE A 117 -24.90 10.62 6.74
CA PHE A 117 -24.02 10.65 5.56
C PHE A 117 -23.71 9.25 4.98
N ASP A 118 -23.81 8.19 5.81
CA ASP A 118 -23.62 6.79 5.45
C ASP A 118 -24.92 6.12 4.91
N ARG A 119 -26.08 6.76 5.07
CA ARG A 119 -27.39 6.24 4.64
C ARG A 119 -27.68 6.54 3.17
N LEU A 120 -26.83 6.02 2.29
CA LEU A 120 -26.87 6.29 0.85
C LEU A 120 -28.14 5.76 0.14
N PHE A 121 -28.88 4.86 0.77
CA PHE A 121 -30.14 4.29 0.26
C PHE A 121 -31.36 5.20 0.50
N ASP A 122 -31.30 6.13 1.46
CA ASP A 122 -32.41 7.06 1.74
C ASP A 122 -32.52 8.15 0.66
N ILE A 123 -31.46 8.36 -0.13
CA ILE A 123 -31.44 9.33 -1.21
C ILE A 123 -32.13 8.74 -2.46
N PRO A 124 -33.23 9.36 -2.95
CA PRO A 124 -33.93 8.90 -4.13
C PRO A 124 -33.03 8.88 -5.38
N LYS A 125 -33.26 7.91 -6.27
CA LYS A 125 -32.45 7.70 -7.48
C LYS A 125 -32.39 8.93 -8.38
N GLU A 126 -33.46 9.70 -8.42
CA GLU A 126 -33.61 10.93 -9.21
C GLU A 126 -32.65 12.03 -8.74
N LYS A 127 -32.25 11.99 -7.46
CA LYS A 127 -31.30 12.92 -6.85
C LYS A 127 -29.85 12.47 -6.97
N LYS A 128 -29.60 11.21 -7.38
CA LYS A 128 -28.25 10.66 -7.62
C LYS A 128 -27.68 11.12 -8.97
N THR A 129 -27.56 12.44 -9.11
CA THR A 129 -27.05 13.13 -10.30
C THR A 129 -25.52 12.99 -10.43
N THR A 130 -24.94 13.58 -11.48
CA THR A 130 -23.47 13.64 -11.63
C THR A 130 -22.80 14.35 -10.46
N ASP A 131 -23.41 15.41 -9.91
CA ASP A 131 -22.87 16.13 -8.76
C ASP A 131 -22.90 15.26 -7.49
N TYR A 132 -23.96 14.45 -7.32
CA TYR A 132 -24.03 13.48 -6.23
C TYR A 132 -22.92 12.43 -6.32
N LYS A 133 -22.61 11.95 -7.52
CA LYS A 133 -21.49 11.02 -7.73
C LYS A 133 -20.14 11.64 -7.37
N ARG A 134 -19.93 12.92 -7.71
CA ARG A 134 -18.70 13.66 -7.35
C ARG A 134 -18.59 13.83 -5.83
N TYR A 135 -19.66 14.24 -5.17
CA TYR A 135 -19.74 14.28 -3.71
C TYR A 135 -19.37 12.92 -3.09
N LEU A 136 -19.98 11.83 -3.58
CA LEU A 136 -19.76 10.50 -3.04
C LEU A 136 -18.33 10.01 -3.27
N GLN A 137 -17.74 10.32 -4.42
CA GLN A 137 -16.34 10.02 -4.70
C GLN A 137 -15.42 10.78 -3.74
N SER A 138 -15.63 12.08 -3.53
CA SER A 138 -14.84 12.87 -2.59
C SER A 138 -14.95 12.36 -1.15
N LEU A 139 -16.14 11.97 -0.71
CA LEU A 139 -16.34 11.33 0.59
C LEU A 139 -15.57 10.01 0.71
N LEU A 140 -15.66 9.16 -0.30
CA LEU A 140 -14.96 7.88 -0.32
C LEU A 140 -13.44 8.06 -0.31
N ASP A 141 -12.93 8.95 -1.17
CA ASP A 141 -11.50 9.24 -1.28
C ASP A 141 -10.95 9.78 0.05
N TYR A 142 -11.70 10.67 0.70
CA TYR A 142 -11.34 11.21 2.01
C TYR A 142 -11.30 10.10 3.07
N LEU A 143 -12.36 9.30 3.20
CA LEU A 143 -12.42 8.22 4.21
C LEU A 143 -11.36 7.14 3.96
N TYR A 144 -11.13 6.75 2.71
CA TYR A 144 -10.11 5.78 2.34
C TYR A 144 -8.71 6.31 2.67
N GLY A 145 -8.40 7.54 2.25
CA GLY A 145 -7.13 8.18 2.57
C GLY A 145 -6.93 8.33 4.07
N PHE A 146 -7.96 8.76 4.81
CA PHE A 146 -7.90 8.86 6.27
C PHE A 146 -7.64 7.49 6.93
N PHE A 147 -8.30 6.43 6.46
CA PHE A 147 -8.12 5.09 6.99
C PHE A 147 -6.69 4.57 6.77
N GLN A 148 -6.12 4.78 5.58
CA GLN A 148 -4.72 4.47 5.28
C GLN A 148 -3.74 5.25 6.17
N ARG A 149 -4.11 6.48 6.54
CA ARG A 149 -3.32 7.35 7.42
C ARG A 149 -3.34 6.86 8.87
N ILE A 150 -4.51 6.48 9.41
CA ILE A 150 -4.62 6.04 10.81
C ILE A 150 -4.10 4.62 11.06
N GLU A 151 -4.21 3.73 10.08
CA GLU A 151 -3.78 2.33 10.18
C GLU A 151 -2.88 1.93 8.99
N PRO A 152 -1.66 2.50 8.87
CA PRO A 152 -0.79 2.31 7.71
C PRO A 152 -0.27 0.88 7.54
N LEU A 153 -0.38 0.05 8.57
CA LEU A 153 0.01 -1.37 8.53
C LEU A 153 -1.13 -2.30 8.09
N HIS A 154 -2.35 -1.77 7.96
CA HIS A 154 -3.51 -2.55 7.57
C HIS A 154 -3.66 -2.56 6.05
N ASP A 155 -3.92 -3.75 5.50
CA ASP A 155 -4.08 -3.95 4.05
C ASP A 155 -5.54 -3.70 3.64
N ILE A 156 -5.87 -2.41 3.56
CA ILE A 156 -7.22 -1.91 3.25
C ILE A 156 -7.65 -2.34 1.85
N ASP A 157 -6.72 -2.41 0.90
CA ASP A 157 -7.01 -2.80 -0.48
C ASP A 157 -7.48 -4.25 -0.57
N LYS A 158 -6.87 -5.14 0.21
CA LYS A 158 -7.32 -6.53 0.33
C LYS A 158 -8.71 -6.63 0.95
N GLU A 159 -8.98 -5.86 2.01
CA GLU A 159 -10.30 -5.83 2.64
C GLU A 159 -11.38 -5.32 1.68
N LEU A 160 -11.14 -4.18 1.03
CA LEU A 160 -12.02 -3.62 0.01
C LEU A 160 -12.25 -4.58 -1.16
N SER A 161 -11.21 -5.29 -1.60
CA SER A 161 -11.35 -6.31 -2.66
C SER A 161 -12.26 -7.45 -2.23
N SER A 162 -12.14 -7.92 -0.98
CA SER A 162 -13.02 -8.94 -0.42
C SER A 162 -14.46 -8.43 -0.30
N LEU A 163 -14.66 -7.22 0.21
CA LEU A 163 -15.97 -6.57 0.33
C LEU A 163 -16.62 -6.35 -1.03
N SER A 164 -15.84 -5.97 -2.06
CA SER A 164 -16.34 -5.81 -3.42
C SER A 164 -16.83 -7.12 -4.01
N GLN A 165 -16.13 -8.24 -3.76
CA GLN A 165 -16.59 -9.56 -4.22
C GLN A 165 -17.89 -9.98 -3.52
N GLU A 166 -18.00 -9.75 -2.21
CA GLU A 166 -19.22 -10.02 -1.46
C GLU A 166 -20.38 -9.13 -1.95
N PHE A 167 -20.11 -7.85 -2.17
CA PHE A 167 -21.06 -6.90 -2.73
C PHE A 167 -21.61 -7.39 -4.07
N GLU A 168 -20.77 -7.78 -5.04
CA GLU A 168 -21.22 -8.26 -6.35
C GLU A 168 -22.12 -9.51 -6.26
N VAL A 169 -21.83 -10.41 -5.31
CA VAL A 169 -22.67 -11.58 -5.03
C VAL A 169 -24.03 -11.16 -4.47
N GLN A 170 -24.07 -10.25 -3.50
CA GLN A 170 -25.33 -9.76 -2.94
C GLN A 170 -26.13 -8.89 -3.93
N TRP A 171 -25.41 -8.11 -4.74
CA TRP A 171 -25.92 -7.19 -5.74
C TRP A 171 -26.61 -7.99 -6.86
N SER A 172 -25.92 -8.97 -7.46
CA SER A 172 -26.51 -9.85 -8.49
C SER A 172 -27.72 -10.66 -8.02
N GLN A 173 -27.82 -10.96 -6.73
CA GLN A 173 -28.95 -11.66 -6.12
C GLN A 173 -30.10 -10.74 -5.69
N GLY A 174 -29.95 -9.41 -5.82
CA GLY A 174 -30.95 -8.42 -5.38
C GLY A 174 -31.19 -8.42 -3.87
N LYS A 175 -30.21 -8.87 -3.07
CA LYS A 175 -30.31 -8.97 -1.60
C LYS A 175 -29.72 -7.76 -0.88
N PHE A 176 -29.04 -6.87 -1.59
CA PHE A 176 -28.36 -5.75 -0.99
C PHE A 176 -29.37 -4.62 -0.65
N LEU A 177 -29.20 -4.01 0.53
CA LEU A 177 -30.08 -2.97 1.06
C LEU A 177 -30.08 -1.74 0.12
N GLY A 178 -31.27 -1.33 -0.35
CA GLY A 178 -31.44 -0.23 -1.31
C GLY A 178 -31.60 -0.63 -2.78
N TRP A 179 -31.66 -1.93 -3.08
CA TRP A 179 -32.06 -2.44 -4.41
C TRP A 179 -33.55 -2.44 -4.70
N GLN A 180 -34.37 -2.57 -3.64
CA GLN A 180 -35.82 -2.64 -3.74
C GLN A 180 -36.42 -1.26 -4.07
#